data_AF-A0A2N7KC31-F1
#
_entry.id   AF-A0A2N7KC31-F1
#
_cell.length_a   1.000
_cell.length_b   1.000
_cell.length_c   1.000
_cell.angle_alpha   90.00
_cell.angle_beta   90.00
_cell.angle_gamma   90.00
#
_symmetry.space_group_name_H-M   'P 1'
#
loop_
_entity.id
_entity.type
_entity.pdbx_description
1 polymer ?
#
loop_
_entity_poly.entity_id
_entity_poly.type
_entity_poly.pdbx_seq_one_letter_code
_entity_poly.pdbx_strand_id
1 'polypeptide(L)'
;MKNVLGFVTLLAASFVYAEDAITFPTQPATEVNEAIVFPTVQHPIALVGGYEIENGILHSRTYDCGINISDLNLSAQLVWEGATPKVMIVGDDLIMCRSLANSPFELDINPVLNQLPNHDLYRLELANHVILNR
;
A
#
# COMPACT_ATOMS: atom_id res chain seq x y z
N MET A 1 22.61 -60.20 -48.50
CA MET A 1 22.26 -59.75 -47.14
C MET A 1 21.81 -58.30 -47.24
N LYS A 2 20.53 -58.02 -46.99
CA LYS A 2 19.94 -56.67 -46.90
C LYS A 2 19.77 -56.33 -45.41
N ASN A 3 19.93 -55.05 -45.07
CA ASN A 3 19.36 -54.28 -43.93
C ASN A 3 20.08 -52.91 -43.95
N VAL A 4 19.52 -51.83 -44.52
CA VAL A 4 18.50 -50.88 -44.02
C VAL A 4 18.79 -50.34 -42.62
N LEU A 5 19.14 -49.06 -42.54
CA LEU A 5 18.91 -48.20 -41.38
C LEU A 5 18.94 -46.72 -41.82
N GLY A 6 17.90 -45.96 -41.47
CA GLY A 6 17.84 -44.52 -41.73
C GLY A 6 16.48 -43.85 -41.50
N PHE A 7 15.89 -44.12 -40.33
CA PHE A 7 14.84 -43.39 -39.58
C PHE A 7 13.92 -42.37 -40.30
N VAL A 8 12.63 -42.74 -40.33
CA VAL A 8 11.47 -41.90 -40.65
C VAL A 8 10.97 -41.17 -39.39
N THR A 9 10.78 -39.86 -39.57
CA THR A 9 10.06 -38.83 -38.81
C THR A 9 9.21 -39.22 -37.58
N LEU A 10 9.47 -38.54 -36.45
CA LEU A 10 8.54 -38.33 -35.34
C LEU A 10 7.39 -37.42 -35.75
N LEU A 11 6.14 -37.86 -35.56
CA LEU A 11 5.00 -36.99 -35.27
C LEU A 11 3.82 -37.86 -34.81
N ALA A 12 3.66 -38.01 -33.49
CA ALA A 12 2.43 -38.48 -32.88
C ALA A 12 1.81 -37.30 -32.13
N ALA A 13 0.95 -36.54 -32.81
CA ALA A 13 0.05 -35.61 -32.15
C ALA A 13 -1.16 -36.42 -31.64
N SER A 14 -1.23 -36.65 -30.34
CA SER A 14 -2.42 -37.22 -29.71
C SER A 14 -3.49 -36.14 -29.58
N PHE A 15 -4.60 -36.32 -30.31
CA PHE A 15 -5.82 -35.56 -30.15
C PHE A 15 -6.47 -35.95 -28.81
N VAL A 16 -6.56 -35.01 -27.87
CA VAL A 16 -7.42 -35.12 -26.68
C VAL A 16 -8.69 -34.34 -27.00
N TYR A 17 -9.80 -35.06 -27.16
CA TYR A 17 -11.14 -34.47 -27.19
C TYR A 17 -11.52 -34.03 -25.77
N ALA A 18 -11.90 -32.76 -25.62
CA ALA A 18 -12.50 -32.22 -24.40
C ALA A 18 -14.04 -32.29 -24.54
N GLU A 19 -14.65 -33.31 -23.95
CA GLU A 19 -16.11 -33.52 -23.94
C GLU A 19 -16.76 -33.21 -22.58
N ASP A 20 -16.10 -32.43 -21.73
CA ASP A 20 -16.69 -31.98 -20.47
C ASP A 20 -17.19 -30.53 -20.59
N ALA A 21 -18.53 -30.38 -20.60
CA ALA A 21 -19.18 -29.10 -20.46
C ALA A 21 -18.85 -28.50 -19.08
N ILE A 22 -18.18 -27.35 -19.08
CA ILE A 22 -17.88 -26.58 -17.87
C ILE A 22 -19.21 -26.10 -17.27
N THR A 23 -19.63 -26.69 -16.16
CA THR A 23 -20.78 -26.20 -15.39
C THR A 23 -20.27 -25.36 -14.23
N PHE A 24 -20.69 -24.09 -14.19
CA PHE A 24 -20.42 -23.22 -13.05
C PHE A 24 -21.43 -23.52 -11.94
N PRO A 25 -20.99 -23.76 -10.70
CA PRO A 25 -21.92 -23.87 -9.59
C PRO A 25 -22.60 -22.51 -9.37
N THR A 26 -23.93 -22.48 -9.53
CA THR A 26 -24.74 -21.33 -9.14
C THR A 26 -24.71 -21.24 -7.61
N GLN A 27 -23.83 -20.39 -7.07
CA GLN A 27 -23.89 -20.01 -5.66
C GLN A 27 -25.13 -19.13 -5.44
N PRO A 28 -25.96 -19.40 -4.43
CA PRO A 28 -27.04 -18.49 -4.08
C PRO A 28 -26.43 -17.13 -3.72
N ALA A 29 -26.94 -16.06 -4.33
CA ALA A 29 -26.56 -14.70 -3.99
C ALA A 29 -26.89 -14.49 -2.52
N THR A 30 -25.85 -14.49 -1.69
CA THR A 30 -25.98 -14.01 -0.31
C THR A 30 -26.15 -12.50 -0.46
N GLU A 31 -27.32 -11.97 -0.12
CA GLU A 31 -27.51 -10.52 -0.03
C GLU A 31 -26.61 -10.01 1.10
N VAL A 32 -25.42 -9.54 0.71
CA VAL A 32 -24.52 -8.83 1.61
C VAL A 32 -25.15 -7.47 1.87
N ASN A 33 -25.94 -7.39 2.94
CA ASN A 33 -26.58 -6.16 3.41
C ASN A 33 -25.59 -5.32 4.25
N GLU A 34 -24.32 -5.29 3.83
CA GLU A 34 -23.31 -4.44 4.42
C GLU A 34 -23.35 -3.09 3.71
N ALA A 35 -23.32 -2.00 4.49
CA ALA A 35 -23.22 -0.67 3.93
C ALA A 35 -21.97 -0.61 3.04
N ILE A 36 -22.14 -0.16 1.79
CA ILE A 36 -21.01 0.10 0.89
C ILE A 36 -20.21 1.25 1.50
N VAL A 37 -19.14 0.94 2.20
CA VAL A 37 -18.16 1.93 2.67
C VAL A 37 -17.27 2.24 1.48
N PHE A 38 -17.47 3.40 0.87
CA PHE A 38 -16.50 3.91 -0.10
C PHE A 38 -15.19 4.20 0.63
N PRO A 39 -14.05 3.70 0.16
CA PRO A 39 -12.77 4.01 0.79
C PRO A 39 -12.54 5.52 0.75
N THR A 40 -12.39 6.13 1.92
CA THR A 40 -11.93 7.52 2.02
C THR A 40 -10.50 7.54 1.48
N VAL A 41 -10.26 8.33 0.43
CA VAL A 41 -8.92 8.46 -0.15
C VAL A 41 -8.07 9.25 0.84
N GLN A 42 -7.06 8.59 1.41
CA GLN A 42 -6.08 9.25 2.26
C GLN A 42 -5.01 9.92 1.40
N HIS A 43 -4.53 11.08 1.86
CA HIS A 43 -3.54 11.89 1.17
C HIS A 43 -2.31 12.13 2.04
N PRO A 44 -1.12 12.29 1.44
CA PRO A 44 0.07 12.70 2.16
C PRO A 44 -0.16 14.00 2.94
N ILE A 45 0.14 13.99 4.24
CA ILE A 45 0.08 15.19 5.07
C ILE A 45 1.39 15.98 5.00
N ALA A 46 1.31 17.27 5.32
CA ALA A 46 2.49 18.10 5.52
C ALA A 46 2.93 18.07 7.00
N LEU A 47 4.23 17.94 7.24
CA LEU A 47 4.82 17.97 8.57
C LEU A 47 5.31 19.36 8.90
N VAL A 48 4.74 19.97 9.93
CA VAL A 48 5.00 21.36 10.32
C VAL A 48 6.09 21.38 11.39
N GLY A 49 7.19 22.08 11.11
CA GLY A 49 8.30 22.21 12.05
C GLY A 49 9.23 21.00 12.13
N GLY A 50 9.07 20.01 11.23
CA GLY A 50 9.87 18.79 11.19
C GLY A 50 9.24 17.62 11.94
N TYR A 51 10.05 16.60 12.20
CA TYR A 51 9.63 15.39 12.91
C TYR A 51 10.78 14.78 13.70
N GLU A 52 10.43 14.00 14.71
CA GLU A 52 11.33 13.15 15.47
C GLU A 52 10.81 11.71 15.43
N ILE A 53 11.71 10.73 15.41
CA ILE A 53 11.34 9.31 15.49
C ILE A 53 12.11 8.71 16.66
N GLU A 54 11.38 8.24 17.66
CA GLU A 54 11.94 7.56 18.83
C GLU A 54 11.21 6.24 19.03
N ASN A 55 11.95 5.14 19.14
CA ASN A 55 11.38 3.80 19.40
C ASN A 55 10.26 3.38 18.42
N GLY A 56 10.34 3.84 17.16
CA GLY A 56 9.33 3.55 16.13
C GLY A 56 8.03 4.35 16.29
N ILE A 57 8.03 5.38 17.13
CA ILE A 57 6.95 6.38 17.23
C ILE A 57 7.44 7.64 16.53
N LEU A 58 6.65 8.12 15.57
CA LEU A 58 6.87 9.41 14.91
C LEU A 58 6.14 10.51 15.68
N HIS A 59 6.88 11.53 16.09
CA HIS A 59 6.37 12.75 16.72
C HIS A 59 6.48 13.91 15.72
N SER A 60 5.36 14.56 15.41
CA SER A 60 5.35 15.73 14.52
C SER A 60 4.10 16.59 14.74
N ARG A 61 3.90 17.58 13.88
CA ARG A 61 2.70 18.44 13.83
C ARG A 61 2.19 18.46 12.40
N THR A 62 0.88 18.56 12.22
CA THR A 62 0.26 18.81 10.91
C THR A 62 -0.87 19.82 11.07
N TYR A 63 -1.34 20.39 9.95
CA TYR A 63 -2.48 21.29 9.97
C TYR A 63 -3.73 20.52 10.40
N ASP A 64 -4.41 21.04 11.42
CA ASP A 64 -5.62 20.43 12.00
C ASP A 64 -6.91 21.03 11.44
N CYS A 65 -6.81 22.10 10.65
CA CYS A 65 -7.95 22.76 10.04
C CYS A 65 -9.05 23.26 11.00
N GLY A 66 -8.76 23.38 12.30
CA GLY A 66 -9.76 23.69 13.31
C GLY A 66 -10.67 22.50 13.68
N ILE A 67 -10.33 21.28 13.26
CA ILE A 67 -10.92 20.03 13.78
C ILE A 67 -9.95 19.33 14.72
N ASN A 68 -10.39 18.25 15.36
CA ASN A 68 -9.50 17.47 16.21
C ASN A 68 -8.52 16.67 15.34
N ILE A 69 -7.24 16.63 15.73
CA ILE A 69 -6.21 15.85 15.05
C ILE A 69 -6.55 14.36 14.96
N SER A 70 -7.25 13.83 15.97
CA SER A 70 -7.72 12.43 15.98
C SER A 70 -8.74 12.12 14.89
N ASP A 71 -9.44 13.14 14.39
CA ASP A 71 -10.44 12.99 13.32
C ASP A 71 -9.79 12.88 11.93
N LEU A 72 -8.46 13.08 11.82
CA LEU A 72 -7.72 12.98 10.55
C LEU A 72 -7.36 11.56 10.15
N ASN A 73 -7.62 10.58 11.02
CA ASN A 73 -7.38 9.16 10.76
C ASN A 73 -5.96 8.90 10.20
N LEU A 74 -4.95 9.47 10.88
CA LEU A 74 -3.57 9.42 10.40
C LEU A 74 -3.04 7.98 10.38
N SER A 75 -2.37 7.61 9.30
CA SER A 75 -1.74 6.29 9.16
C SER A 75 -0.38 6.40 8.47
N ALA A 76 0.46 5.39 8.67
CA ALA A 76 1.73 5.26 7.99
C ALA A 76 1.63 4.19 6.90
N GLN A 77 2.22 4.48 5.75
CA GLN A 77 2.25 3.58 4.60
C GLN A 77 3.67 3.44 4.07
N LEU A 78 3.98 2.26 3.53
CA LEU A 78 5.21 2.04 2.81
C LEU A 78 5.04 2.44 1.34
N VAL A 79 5.88 3.36 0.86
CA VAL A 79 5.94 3.75 -0.55
C VAL A 79 7.33 3.48 -1.10
N TRP A 80 7.43 3.25 -2.40
CA TRP A 80 8.69 2.89 -3.05
C TRP A 80 9.08 3.93 -4.09
N GLU A 81 10.28 4.50 -3.94
CA GLU A 81 10.91 5.34 -4.97
C GLU A 81 12.08 4.56 -5.58
N GLY A 82 11.83 3.92 -6.71
CA GLY A 82 12.76 2.95 -7.28
C GLY A 82 12.96 1.75 -6.36
N ALA A 83 14.19 1.56 -5.89
CA ALA A 83 14.55 0.49 -4.96
C ALA A 83 14.61 0.95 -3.48
N THR A 84 14.26 2.20 -3.19
CA THR A 84 14.34 2.75 -1.84
C THR A 84 12.95 2.79 -1.20
N PRO A 85 12.74 2.08 -0.07
CA PRO A 85 11.51 2.19 0.69
C PRO A 85 11.47 3.52 1.45
N LYS A 86 10.29 4.12 1.48
CA LYS A 86 10.00 5.33 2.24
C LYS A 86 8.73 5.16 3.06
N VAL A 87 8.68 5.82 4.21
CA VAL A 87 7.46 5.91 5.01
C VAL A 87 6.74 7.19 4.64
N MET A 88 5.48 7.05 4.24
CA MET A 88 4.57 8.16 3.97
C MET A 88 3.51 8.19 5.06
N ILE A 89 3.36 9.33 5.72
CA ILE A 89 2.25 9.59 6.63
C ILE A 89 1.10 10.16 5.82
N VAL A 90 -0.06 9.55 5.94
CA VAL A 90 -1.27 9.98 5.25
C VAL A 90 -2.37 10.26 6.25
N GLY A 91 -3.37 11.02 5.83
CA GLY A 91 -4.58 11.28 6.59
C GLY A 91 -5.75 11.51 5.66
N ASP A 92 -6.94 11.64 6.22
CA ASP A 92 -8.14 11.94 5.45
C ASP A 92 -8.02 13.30 4.74
N ASP A 93 -8.69 13.41 3.58
CA ASP A 93 -8.61 14.60 2.72
C ASP A 93 -9.25 15.83 3.39
N LEU A 94 -8.40 16.60 4.05
CA LEU A 94 -8.73 17.95 4.43
C LEU A 94 -8.40 18.87 3.27
N ILE A 95 -9.34 19.02 2.34
CA ILE A 95 -9.28 19.98 1.24
C ILE A 95 -8.61 21.27 1.75
N MET A 96 -7.36 21.49 1.29
CA MET A 96 -6.39 22.50 1.75
C MET A 96 -6.99 23.57 2.66
N CYS A 97 -6.90 23.35 3.96
CA CYS A 97 -7.37 24.34 4.90
C CYS A 97 -6.43 25.54 4.88
N ARG A 98 -7.01 26.73 4.73
CA ARG A 98 -6.27 28.01 4.77
C ARG A 98 -5.86 28.41 6.20
N SER A 99 -6.27 27.63 7.20
CA SER A 99 -5.89 27.86 8.59
C SER A 99 -4.46 27.41 8.81
N LEU A 100 -3.64 28.28 9.41
CA LEU A 100 -2.29 27.92 9.86
C LEU A 100 -2.30 27.17 11.21
N ALA A 101 -3.48 26.88 11.76
CA ALA A 101 -3.63 26.08 12.97
C ALA A 101 -3.08 24.67 12.74
N ASN A 102 -2.24 24.24 13.66
CA ASN A 102 -1.58 22.95 13.62
C ASN A 102 -1.56 22.34 15.02
N SER A 103 -1.73 21.02 15.04
CA SER A 103 -1.75 20.22 16.26
C SER A 103 -0.66 19.17 16.23
N PRO A 104 -0.06 18.83 17.39
CA PRO A 104 0.87 17.73 17.49
C PRO A 104 0.14 16.39 17.28
N PHE A 105 0.86 15.41 16.76
CA PHE A 105 0.42 14.03 16.68
C PHE A 105 1.58 13.06 16.94
N GLU A 106 1.22 11.87 17.37
CA GLU A 106 2.11 10.73 17.54
C GLU A 106 1.56 9.57 16.72
N LEU A 107 2.45 8.84 16.04
CA LEU A 107 2.04 7.73 15.20
C LEU A 107 3.04 6.58 15.31
N ASP A 108 2.55 5.41 15.72
CA ASP A 108 3.34 4.18 15.70
C ASP A 108 3.58 3.73 14.26
N ILE A 109 4.84 3.79 13.83
CA ILE A 109 5.26 3.38 12.49
C ILE A 109 5.85 1.97 12.48
N ASN A 110 6.01 1.31 13.63
CA ASN A 110 6.51 -0.07 13.71
C ASN A 110 5.74 -1.06 12.81
N PRO A 111 4.41 -0.99 12.64
CA PRO A 111 3.69 -1.86 11.72
C PRO A 111 4.18 -1.77 10.26
N VAL A 112 4.68 -0.60 9.84
CA VAL A 112 5.28 -0.39 8.51
C VAL A 112 6.74 -0.85 8.51
N LEU A 113 7.50 -0.52 9.56
CA LEU A 113 8.90 -0.93 9.67
C LEU A 113 9.06 -2.46 9.66
N ASN A 114 8.15 -3.18 10.30
CA ASN A 114 8.16 -4.64 10.38
C ASN A 114 7.87 -5.34 9.03
N GLN A 115 7.42 -4.60 8.02
CA GLN A 115 7.23 -5.13 6.66
C GLN A 115 8.54 -5.13 5.86
N LEU A 116 9.56 -4.40 6.33
CA LEU A 116 10.84 -4.26 5.67
C LEU A 116 11.84 -5.27 6.23
N PRO A 117 12.69 -5.86 5.37
CA PRO A 117 13.83 -6.60 5.86
C PRO A 117 14.83 -5.66 6.53
N ASN A 118 15.55 -6.14 7.55
CA ASN A 118 16.46 -5.31 8.37
C ASN A 118 17.51 -4.53 7.56
N HIS A 119 17.92 -5.04 6.40
CA HIS A 119 18.87 -4.38 5.49
C HIS A 119 18.24 -3.25 4.67
N ASP A 120 16.96 -2.96 4.78
CA ASP A 120 16.37 -1.79 4.13
C ASP A 120 16.12 -0.66 5.12
N LEU A 121 16.08 -0.97 6.43
CA LEU A 121 15.84 0.00 7.50
C LEU A 121 16.92 1.10 7.56
N TYR A 122 18.16 0.82 7.13
CA TYR A 122 19.23 1.83 7.15
C TYR A 122 19.09 2.91 6.05
N ARG A 123 18.16 2.74 5.10
CA ARG A 123 17.86 3.69 4.02
C ARG A 123 16.47 4.29 4.12
N LEU A 124 15.78 4.04 5.23
CA LEU A 124 14.41 4.49 5.36
C LEU A 124 14.34 6.01 5.41
N GLU A 125 13.61 6.57 4.45
CA GLU A 125 13.34 8.01 4.38
C GLU A 125 11.87 8.28 4.64
N LEU A 126 11.57 9.47 5.18
CA LEU A 126 10.20 9.96 5.24
C LEU A 126 9.87 10.68 3.94
N ALA A 127 8.74 10.34 3.31
CA ALA A 127 8.34 10.91 2.03
C ALA A 127 7.48 12.19 2.15
N ASN A 128 7.06 12.56 3.36
CA ASN A 128 6.22 13.74 3.59
C ASN A 128 6.96 15.05 3.34
N HIS A 129 6.22 16.05 2.86
CA HIS A 129 6.73 17.41 2.79
C HIS A 129 6.91 18.00 4.18
N VAL A 130 8.07 18.60 4.44
CA VAL A 130 8.35 19.34 5.67
C VAL A 130 8.21 20.82 5.41
N ILE A 131 7.30 21.47 6.15
CA ILE A 131 7.12 22.92 6.14
C ILE A 131 7.83 23.50 7.36
N LEU A 132 8.94 24.17 7.12
CA LEU A 132 9.67 24.91 8.14
C LEU A 132 9.03 26.29 8.30
N ASN A 133 8.23 26.47 9.34
CA ASN A 133 7.81 27.80 9.78
C ASN A 133 9.02 28.46 10.46
N ARG A 134 9.54 29.54 9.88
CA ARG A 134 10.60 30.37 10.46
C ARG A 134 10.00 31.61 11.09
#